data_AF-A0AAN9M9T1-F1
#
_entry.id   AF-A0AAN9M9T1-F1
#
_cell.length_a   1.000
_cell.length_b   1.000
_cell.length_c   1.000
_cell.angle_alpha   90.00
_cell.angle_beta   90.00
_cell.angle_gamma   90.00
#
_symmetry.space_group_name_H-M   'P 1'
#
loop_
_entity.id
_entity.type
_entity.pdbx_description
1 polymer ?
#
loop_
_entity_poly.entity_id
_entity_poly.type
_entity_poly.pdbx_seq_one_letter_code
_entity_poly.pdbx_strand_id
1 'polypeptide(L)'
;MENANNNAVALQNTHVKLLAFDLLSLMQFPSHSSESATSFSRRGIPLSLVETLGTVTLRHLKHERLLRFIIDDGTGCVPCVLWLNDANSPSVARRRRHELAARFVGVVKIGAVARVRGRLSRYNGGVQVRVSDVVAERDPNAEIFHRLDCIRLARNCYNLLPPPSFRRY
;
A
#
# COMPACT_ATOMS: atom_id res chain seq x y z
N MET A 1 21.21 -35.02 -4.73
CA MET A 1 20.14 -34.46 -3.86
C MET A 1 20.21 -32.96 -4.03
N GLU A 2 19.25 -32.40 -4.76
CA GLU A 2 19.23 -30.99 -5.18
C GLU A 2 19.09 -30.05 -3.97
N ASN A 3 20.03 -29.11 -3.87
CA ASN A 3 19.89 -27.92 -3.03
C ASN A 3 18.79 -27.05 -3.65
N ALA A 4 17.59 -27.10 -3.08
CA ALA A 4 16.54 -26.14 -3.40
C ALA A 4 17.04 -24.73 -3.02
N ASN A 5 17.26 -23.91 -4.04
CA ASN A 5 17.55 -22.48 -3.94
C ASN A 5 16.47 -21.79 -3.09
N ASN A 6 16.73 -21.65 -1.79
CA ASN A 6 15.96 -20.79 -0.89
C ASN A 6 16.34 -19.31 -1.13
N ASN A 7 16.14 -18.82 -2.35
CA ASN A 7 16.14 -17.40 -2.64
C ASN A 7 14.77 -16.84 -2.24
N ALA A 8 14.51 -16.78 -0.94
CA ALA A 8 13.34 -16.08 -0.42
C ALA A 8 13.49 -14.59 -0.75
N VAL A 9 12.81 -14.14 -1.81
CA VAL A 9 12.82 -12.72 -2.21
C VAL A 9 12.13 -11.90 -1.12
N ALA A 10 12.92 -11.20 -0.31
CA ALA A 10 12.38 -10.30 0.72
C ALA A 10 12.04 -8.94 0.09
N LEU A 11 10.75 -8.59 0.03
CA LEU A 11 10.25 -7.33 -0.54
C LEU A 11 9.90 -6.28 0.53
N GLN A 12 10.42 -6.44 1.75
CA GLN A 12 10.04 -5.64 2.92
C GLN A 12 10.28 -4.12 2.76
N ASN A 13 11.16 -3.68 1.86
CA ASN A 13 11.43 -2.27 1.58
C ASN A 13 11.15 -1.87 0.11
N THR A 14 10.41 -2.69 -0.62
CA THR A 14 10.02 -2.39 -2.01
C THR A 14 8.54 -2.06 -2.06
N HIS A 15 8.18 -0.97 -2.73
CA HIS A 15 6.77 -0.66 -3.03
C HIS A 15 6.25 -1.67 -4.06
N VAL A 16 5.65 -2.75 -3.58
CA VAL A 16 5.08 -3.77 -4.47
C VAL A 16 3.81 -3.23 -5.12
N LYS A 17 3.63 -3.51 -6.41
CA LYS A 17 2.43 -3.12 -7.16
C LYS A 17 1.37 -4.20 -6.98
N LEU A 18 0.21 -3.85 -6.44
CA LEU A 18 -0.88 -4.77 -6.21
C LEU A 18 -2.21 -4.16 -6.65
N LEU A 19 -3.06 -4.99 -7.25
CA LEU A 19 -4.47 -4.66 -7.44
C LEU A 19 -5.20 -4.69 -6.09
N ALA A 20 -6.30 -3.95 -5.98
CA ALA A 20 -7.05 -3.78 -4.74
C ALA A 20 -7.51 -5.11 -4.15
N PHE A 21 -8.04 -6.02 -4.97
CA PHE A 21 -8.48 -7.33 -4.47
C PHE A 21 -7.34 -8.13 -3.81
N ASP A 22 -6.15 -8.10 -4.42
CA ASP A 22 -4.97 -8.77 -3.89
C ASP A 22 -4.50 -8.10 -2.59
N LEU A 23 -4.43 -6.76 -2.59
CA LEU A 23 -4.01 -5.96 -1.44
C LEU A 23 -4.93 -6.18 -0.23
N LEU A 24 -6.25 -6.17 -0.45
CA LEU A 24 -7.24 -6.34 0.60
C LEU A 24 -7.31 -7.78 1.13
N SER A 25 -6.81 -8.76 0.38
CA SER A 25 -6.72 -10.17 0.79
C SER A 25 -5.48 -10.50 1.64
N LEU A 26 -4.57 -9.54 1.84
CA LEU A 26 -3.32 -9.79 2.56
C LEU A 26 -3.57 -10.23 4.01
N MET A 27 -2.92 -11.36 4.36
CA MET A 27 -2.93 -11.90 5.70
C MET A 27 -1.92 -11.15 6.57
N GLN A 28 -2.33 -10.85 7.80
CA GLN A 28 -1.44 -10.28 8.83
C GLN A 28 -1.10 -11.38 9.82
N PHE A 29 0.18 -11.51 10.15
CA PHE A 29 0.65 -12.42 11.18
C PHE A 29 1.17 -11.63 12.38
N PRO A 30 0.93 -12.08 13.62
CA PRO A 30 1.59 -11.53 14.79
C PRO A 30 3.10 -11.72 14.63
N SER A 31 3.89 -10.65 14.70
CA SER A 31 5.34 -10.76 14.80
C SER A 31 5.69 -11.13 16.24
N HIS A 32 6.44 -12.21 16.45
CA HIS A 32 6.89 -12.67 17.78
C HIS A 32 8.04 -11.83 18.37
N SER A 33 8.55 -10.83 17.64
CA SER A 33 9.56 -9.89 18.14
C SER A 33 8.91 -8.63 18.72
N SER A 34 9.49 -8.15 19.82
CA SER A 34 9.08 -7.00 20.65
C SER A 34 9.08 -5.62 19.95
N GLU A 35 9.20 -5.57 18.62
CA GLU A 35 8.99 -4.37 17.83
C GLU A 35 7.70 -4.51 17.01
N SER A 36 6.79 -3.59 17.27
CA SER A 36 5.45 -3.35 16.69
C SER A 36 5.31 -3.30 15.15
N ALA A 37 5.99 -4.16 14.39
CA ALA A 37 5.89 -4.25 12.94
C ALA A 37 4.90 -5.35 12.53
N THR A 38 3.63 -4.95 12.38
CA THR A 38 2.62 -5.80 11.74
C THR A 38 3.14 -6.32 10.40
N SER A 39 3.32 -7.63 10.30
CA SER A 39 3.89 -8.26 9.11
C SER A 39 2.77 -8.74 8.20
N PHE A 40 2.67 -8.15 7.01
CA PHE A 40 1.78 -8.60 5.95
C PHE A 40 2.53 -9.60 5.08
N SER A 41 1.83 -10.61 4.56
CA SER A 41 2.43 -11.48 3.56
C SER A 41 1.47 -11.88 2.47
N ARG A 42 2.04 -12.16 1.29
CA ARG A 42 1.35 -12.78 0.16
C ARG A 42 2.08 -14.08 -0.15
N ARG A 43 1.41 -15.22 0.04
CA ARG A 43 2.01 -16.56 -0.18
C ARG A 43 3.37 -16.75 0.50
N GLY A 44 3.49 -16.28 1.75
CA GLY A 44 4.73 -16.36 2.52
C GLY A 44 5.79 -15.30 2.21
N ILE A 45 5.60 -14.48 1.17
CA ILE A 45 6.49 -13.35 0.87
C ILE A 45 6.11 -12.18 1.79
N PRO A 46 7.03 -11.71 2.65
CA PRO A 46 6.75 -10.60 3.56
C PRO A 46 6.71 -9.26 2.80
N LEU A 47 5.67 -8.47 3.06
CA LEU A 47 5.38 -7.19 2.44
C LEU A 47 5.23 -6.10 3.50
N SER A 48 5.70 -4.89 3.21
CA SER A 48 5.46 -3.74 4.10
C SER A 48 5.07 -2.46 3.35
N LEU A 49 5.59 -2.26 2.15
CA LEU A 49 5.31 -1.11 1.30
C LEU A 49 4.52 -1.53 0.07
N VAL A 50 3.63 -0.66 -0.39
CA VAL A 50 2.75 -0.93 -1.52
C VAL A 50 2.64 0.31 -2.41
N GLU A 51 2.37 0.05 -3.68
CA GLU A 51 1.89 1.00 -4.67
C GLU A 51 0.56 0.50 -5.23
N THR A 52 -0.44 1.38 -5.25
CA THR A 52 -1.74 1.15 -5.88
C THR A 52 -2.10 2.37 -6.74
N LEU A 53 -2.94 2.16 -7.73
CA LEU A 53 -3.39 3.17 -8.68
C LEU A 53 -4.87 2.95 -8.96
N GLY A 54 -5.65 4.03 -8.93
CA GLY A 54 -7.04 3.99 -9.34
C GLY A 54 -7.71 5.34 -9.13
N THR A 55 -9.03 5.35 -9.26
CA THR A 55 -9.85 6.55 -9.11
C THR A 55 -10.14 6.83 -7.63
N VAL A 56 -10.02 8.08 -7.21
CA VAL A 56 -10.42 8.51 -5.87
C VAL A 56 -11.94 8.55 -5.78
N THR A 57 -12.56 7.65 -5.02
CA THR A 57 -14.03 7.54 -4.91
C THR A 57 -14.60 8.19 -3.64
N LEU A 58 -13.77 8.34 -2.60
CA LEU A 58 -14.14 9.00 -1.35
C LEU A 58 -13.02 9.91 -0.90
N ARG A 59 -13.37 11.06 -0.31
CA ARG A 59 -12.41 11.99 0.30
C ARG A 59 -13.04 12.61 1.55
N HIS A 60 -12.36 12.47 2.69
CA HIS A 60 -12.82 13.01 3.97
C HIS A 60 -11.65 13.53 4.80
N LEU A 61 -11.58 14.85 4.97
CA LEU A 61 -10.58 15.53 5.78
C LEU A 61 -11.11 15.65 7.22
N LYS A 62 -10.45 14.98 8.16
CA LYS A 62 -10.84 14.95 9.58
C LYS A 62 -9.96 15.89 10.40
N HIS A 63 -10.60 16.92 10.98
CA HIS A 63 -9.99 17.89 11.90
C HIS A 63 -8.69 18.51 11.38
N GLU A 64 -8.54 18.73 10.06
CA GLU A 64 -7.33 19.27 9.43
C GLU A 64 -6.02 18.51 9.75
N ARG A 65 -6.11 17.29 10.27
CA ARG A 65 -4.96 16.46 10.70
C ARG A 65 -4.83 15.16 9.93
N LEU A 66 -5.92 14.67 9.38
CA LEU A 66 -5.98 13.37 8.73
C LEU A 66 -6.87 13.40 7.51
N LEU A 67 -6.31 13.15 6.34
CA LEU A 67 -7.09 12.89 5.14
C LEU A 67 -7.31 11.38 4.99
N ARG A 68 -8.58 10.97 4.97
CA ARG A 68 -9.01 9.62 4.60
C ARG A 68 -9.57 9.67 3.18
N PHE A 69 -9.18 8.73 2.35
CA PHE A 69 -9.70 8.63 0.99
C PHE A 69 -9.68 7.17 0.52
N ILE A 70 -10.37 6.87 -0.56
CA ILE A 70 -10.46 5.53 -1.13
C ILE A 70 -9.96 5.57 -2.57
N ILE A 71 -9.16 4.57 -2.95
CA ILE A 71 -8.74 4.32 -4.33
C ILE A 71 -9.47 3.09 -4.85
N ASP A 72 -10.17 3.23 -5.98
CA ASP A 72 -10.84 2.13 -6.68
C ASP A 72 -10.16 1.85 -8.02
N ASP A 73 -9.68 0.63 -8.21
CA ASP A 73 -9.03 0.15 -9.45
C ASP A 73 -9.92 -0.82 -10.27
N GLY A 74 -11.21 -0.87 -9.93
CA GLY A 74 -12.20 -1.78 -10.49
C GLY A 74 -12.11 -3.21 -9.98
N THR A 75 -11.18 -3.52 -9.07
CA THR A 75 -11.10 -4.83 -8.39
C THR A 75 -11.42 -4.75 -6.90
N GLY A 76 -11.53 -3.53 -6.36
CA GLY A 76 -11.83 -3.27 -4.96
C GLY A 76 -11.51 -1.83 -4.58
N CYS A 77 -11.91 -1.46 -3.38
CA CYS A 77 -11.75 -0.12 -2.82
C CYS A 77 -10.70 -0.12 -1.71
N VAL A 78 -9.52 0.43 -1.96
CA VAL A 78 -8.40 0.48 -1.01
C VAL A 78 -8.52 1.72 -0.12
N PRO A 79 -8.69 1.56 1.21
CA PRO A 79 -8.65 2.69 2.13
C PRO A 79 -7.23 3.27 2.22
N CYS A 80 -7.10 4.58 2.07
CA CYS A 80 -5.85 5.31 2.17
C CYS A 80 -5.94 6.40 3.24
N VAL A 81 -4.85 6.57 3.98
CA VAL A 81 -4.79 7.49 5.13
C VAL A 81 -3.51 8.32 5.04
N LEU A 82 -3.66 9.64 4.89
CA LEU A 82 -2.58 10.61 4.85
C LEU A 82 -2.61 11.48 6.11
N TRP A 83 -1.50 11.48 6.85
CA TRP A 83 -1.34 12.29 8.07
C TRP A 83 -0.75 13.65 7.74
N LEU A 84 -1.51 14.69 8.06
CA LEU A 84 -1.04 16.08 8.04
C LEU A 84 -0.35 16.29 9.38
N ASN A 85 0.98 16.14 9.38
CA ASN A 85 1.81 16.33 10.58
C ASN A 85 1.62 17.73 11.19
N ASP A 86 2.20 18.01 12.35
CA ASP A 86 2.10 19.34 12.95
C ASP A 86 2.95 20.39 12.20
N ALA A 87 2.30 21.44 11.72
CA ALA A 87 2.92 22.58 11.04
C ALA A 87 3.84 23.39 11.96
N ASN A 88 3.53 23.43 13.26
CA ASN A 88 4.27 24.20 14.26
C ASN A 88 5.33 23.35 14.97
N SER A 89 5.64 22.16 14.47
CA SER A 89 6.63 21.29 15.09
C SER A 89 8.00 21.98 15.13
N PRO A 90 8.78 21.89 16.24
CA PRO A 90 10.13 22.44 16.30
C PRO A 90 11.10 21.74 15.33
N SER A 91 10.78 20.51 14.92
CA SER A 91 11.58 19.73 13.95
C SER A 91 11.36 20.20 12.51
N VAL A 92 12.42 20.68 11.86
CA VAL A 92 12.42 21.03 10.42
C VAL A 92 11.90 19.88 9.55
N ALA A 93 12.32 18.65 9.85
CA ALA A 93 11.87 17.47 9.13
C ALA A 93 10.35 17.24 9.25
N ARG A 94 9.76 17.49 10.42
CA ARG A 94 8.30 17.40 10.63
C ARG A 94 7.56 18.49 9.86
N ARG A 95 8.06 19.73 9.86
CA ARG A 95 7.47 20.83 9.08
C ARG A 95 7.49 20.56 7.59
N ARG A 96 8.63 20.11 7.04
CA ARG A 96 8.72 19.68 5.62
C ARG A 96 7.75 18.57 5.27
N ARG A 97 7.56 17.58 6.16
CA ARG A 97 6.55 16.53 5.97
C ARG A 97 5.13 17.07 6.03
N HIS A 98 4.85 18.07 6.86
CA HIS A 98 3.55 18.75 6.86
C HIS A 98 3.30 19.46 5.52
N GLU A 99 4.26 20.26 5.04
CA GLU A 99 4.16 20.97 3.76
C GLU A 99 3.92 20.01 2.58
N LEU A 100 4.64 18.89 2.55
CA LEU A 100 4.46 17.86 1.53
C LEU A 100 3.07 17.20 1.62
N ALA A 101 2.62 16.84 2.84
CA ALA A 101 1.29 16.29 3.04
C ALA A 101 0.19 17.28 2.62
N ALA A 102 0.35 18.56 2.91
CA ALA A 102 -0.58 19.61 2.48
C ALA A 102 -0.67 19.71 0.95
N ARG A 103 0.45 19.54 0.23
CA ARG A 103 0.44 19.45 -1.25
C ARG A 103 -0.35 18.23 -1.73
N PHE A 104 -0.13 17.06 -1.11
CA PHE A 104 -0.87 15.85 -1.46
C PHE A 104 -2.38 15.97 -1.22
N VAL A 105 -2.83 16.74 -0.21
CA VAL A 105 -4.27 17.02 0.01
C VAL A 105 -4.92 17.71 -1.19
N GLY A 106 -4.16 18.56 -1.90
CA GLY A 106 -4.61 19.21 -3.14
C GLY A 106 -4.63 18.28 -4.35
N VAL A 107 -3.79 17.24 -4.35
CA VAL A 107 -3.73 16.20 -5.39
C VAL A 107 -4.93 15.25 -5.29
N VAL A 108 -5.27 14.82 -4.07
CA VAL A 108 -6.37 13.89 -3.82
C VAL A 108 -7.71 14.61 -3.99
N LYS A 109 -8.37 14.38 -5.13
CA LYS A 109 -9.71 14.91 -5.45
C LYS A 109 -10.61 13.77 -5.92
N ILE A 110 -11.88 13.78 -5.52
CA ILE A 110 -12.85 12.76 -5.98
C ILE A 110 -12.92 12.79 -7.51
N GLY A 111 -12.91 11.61 -8.14
CA GLY A 111 -12.92 11.42 -9.58
C GLY A 111 -11.55 11.53 -10.26
N ALA A 112 -10.51 11.96 -9.55
CA ALA A 112 -9.15 11.96 -10.10
C ALA A 112 -8.52 10.57 -10.01
N VAL A 113 -7.72 10.20 -11.02
CA VAL A 113 -6.85 9.02 -10.97
C VAL A 113 -5.60 9.39 -10.19
N ALA A 114 -5.29 8.62 -9.14
CA ALA A 114 -4.16 8.87 -8.27
C ALA A 114 -3.32 7.61 -8.05
N ARG A 115 -2.00 7.75 -8.22
CA ARG A 115 -1.02 6.75 -7.78
C ARG A 115 -0.69 7.01 -6.33
N VAL A 116 -0.86 5.99 -5.50
CA VAL A 116 -0.62 6.06 -4.06
C VAL A 116 0.46 5.07 -3.68
N ARG A 117 1.47 5.58 -2.98
CA ARG A 117 2.53 4.79 -2.36
C ARG A 117 2.46 4.94 -0.85
N GLY A 118 2.70 3.85 -0.14
CA GLY A 118 2.66 3.89 1.31
C GLY A 118 3.01 2.59 1.99
N ARG A 119 2.91 2.61 3.32
CA ARG A 119 3.09 1.44 4.17
C ARG A 119 1.75 0.78 4.45
N LEU A 120 1.72 -0.54 4.36
CA LEU A 120 0.57 -1.34 4.75
C LEU A 120 0.31 -1.19 6.25
N SER A 121 -0.95 -1.05 6.62
CA SER A 121 -1.40 -1.05 8.02
C SER A 121 -2.80 -1.63 8.12
N ARG A 122 -3.24 -1.93 9.33
CA ARG A 122 -4.60 -2.40 9.60
C ARG A 122 -5.32 -1.42 10.51
N TYR A 123 -6.59 -1.17 10.23
CA TYR A 123 -7.45 -0.37 11.08
C TYR A 123 -8.82 -1.02 11.13
N ASN A 124 -9.30 -1.27 12.36
CA ASN A 124 -10.57 -1.93 12.61
C ASN A 124 -10.75 -3.26 11.82
N GLY A 125 -9.70 -4.08 11.77
CA GLY A 125 -9.69 -5.36 11.05
C GLY A 125 -9.41 -5.27 9.53
N GLY A 126 -9.59 -4.10 8.91
CA GLY A 126 -9.38 -3.89 7.47
C GLY A 126 -7.96 -3.45 7.10
N VAL A 127 -7.45 -3.93 5.96
CA VAL A 127 -6.19 -3.46 5.38
C VAL A 127 -6.36 -2.04 4.85
N GLN A 128 -5.38 -1.17 5.11
CA GLN A 128 -5.33 0.19 4.59
C GLN A 128 -3.89 0.60 4.25
N VAL A 129 -3.73 1.64 3.43
CA VAL A 129 -2.43 2.21 3.08
C VAL A 129 -2.19 3.49 3.89
N ARG A 130 -1.14 3.48 4.71
CA ARG A 130 -0.60 4.71 5.31
C ARG A 130 0.28 5.39 4.27
N VAL A 131 -0.23 6.47 3.72
CA VAL A 131 0.32 7.15 2.55
C VAL A 131 1.65 7.84 2.88
N SER A 132 2.64 7.61 2.03
CA SER A 132 3.92 8.33 2.03
C SER A 132 4.06 9.26 0.83
N ASP A 133 3.41 8.95 -0.29
CA ASP A 133 3.50 9.69 -1.55
C ASP A 133 2.21 9.52 -2.37
N VAL A 134 1.78 10.60 -3.04
CA VAL A 134 0.59 10.62 -3.92
C VAL A 134 0.86 11.48 -5.15
N VAL A 135 0.55 10.93 -6.32
CA VAL A 135 0.67 11.63 -7.60
C VAL A 135 -0.66 11.55 -8.35
N ALA A 136 -1.13 12.68 -8.89
CA ALA A 136 -2.25 12.67 -9.82
C ALA A 136 -1.75 12.22 -11.18
N GLU A 137 -2.37 11.17 -11.71
CA GLU A 137 -2.01 10.60 -13.01
C GLU A 137 -2.86 11.25 -14.09
N ARG A 138 -2.18 11.71 -15.15
CA ARG A 138 -2.80 12.44 -16.27
C ARG A 138 -2.81 11.63 -17.56
N ASP A 139 -1.97 10.60 -17.65
CA ASP A 139 -2.00 9.68 -18.79
C ASP A 139 -3.22 8.77 -18.65
N PRO A 140 -4.18 8.81 -19.58
CA PRO A 140 -5.36 7.95 -19.54
C PRO A 140 -4.99 6.44 -19.59
N ASN A 141 -3.79 6.09 -20.06
CA ASN A 141 -3.33 4.71 -20.11
C ASN A 141 -2.65 4.24 -18.83
N ALA A 142 -2.42 5.12 -17.84
CA ALA A 142 -1.70 4.76 -16.62
C ALA A 142 -2.35 3.59 -15.87
N GLU A 143 -3.68 3.53 -15.85
CA GLU A 143 -4.45 2.46 -15.19
C GLU A 143 -4.24 1.11 -15.86
N ILE A 144 -4.30 1.05 -17.20
CA ILE A 144 -4.10 -0.21 -17.91
C ILE A 144 -2.65 -0.69 -17.80
N PHE A 145 -1.67 0.21 -17.84
CA PHE A 145 -0.26 -0.15 -17.65
C PHE A 145 0.01 -0.67 -16.24
N HIS A 146 -0.52 -0.02 -15.21
CA HIS A 146 -0.37 -0.51 -13.84
C HIS A 146 -1.04 -1.88 -13.65
N ARG A 147 -2.23 -2.09 -14.23
CA ARG A 147 -2.91 -3.38 -14.18
C ARG A 147 -2.08 -4.49 -14.83
N LEU A 148 -1.51 -4.22 -16.00
CA LEU A 148 -0.62 -5.17 -16.69
C LEU A 148 0.64 -5.48 -15.87
N ASP A 149 1.25 -4.47 -15.24
CA ASP A 149 2.38 -4.65 -14.33
C ASP A 149 2.01 -5.55 -13.14
N CYS A 150 0.89 -5.28 -12.47
CA CYS A 150 0.41 -6.09 -11.35
C CYS A 150 0.20 -7.55 -11.76
N ILE A 151 -0.41 -7.80 -12.93
CA ILE A 151 -0.63 -9.16 -13.45
C ILE A 151 0.71 -9.86 -13.75
N ARG A 152 1.66 -9.16 -14.38
CA ARG A 152 2.99 -9.70 -14.68
C ARG A 152 3.75 -10.03 -13.40
N LEU A 153 3.76 -9.13 -12.42
CA LEU A 153 4.42 -9.32 -11.13
C LEU A 153 3.78 -10.46 -10.33
N ALA A 154 2.45 -10.58 -10.37
CA ALA A 154 1.76 -11.70 -9.75
C ALA A 154 2.22 -13.03 -10.35
N ARG A 155 2.26 -13.15 -11.69
CA ARG A 155 2.67 -14.38 -12.39
C ARG A 155 4.15 -14.71 -12.19
N ASN A 156 5.01 -13.71 -12.29
CA ASN A 156 6.45 -13.91 -12.44
C ASN A 156 7.26 -13.67 -11.16
N CYS A 157 6.64 -13.14 -10.10
CA CYS A 157 7.34 -12.83 -8.85
C CYS A 157 6.58 -13.34 -7.64
N TYR A 158 5.30 -12.97 -7.48
CA TYR A 158 4.59 -13.20 -6.22
C TYR A 158 4.00 -14.62 -6.08
N ASN A 159 3.73 -15.30 -7.20
CA ASN A 159 3.13 -16.63 -7.22
C ASN A 159 4.13 -17.75 -7.52
N LEU A 160 5.43 -17.46 -7.58
CA LEU A 160 6.46 -18.48 -7.85
C LEU A 160 6.62 -19.47 -6.69
N LEU A 161 6.37 -19.02 -5.45
CA LEU A 161 6.40 -19.92 -4.30
C LEU A 161 5.07 -20.69 -4.19
N PRO A 162 5.13 -22.01 -3.90
CA PRO A 162 3.93 -22.77 -3.63
C PRO A 162 3.18 -22.16 -2.43
N PRO A 163 1.84 -22.23 -2.42
CA PRO A 163 1.07 -21.73 -1.28
C PRO A 163 1.53 -22.45 -0.01
N PRO A 164 1.56 -21.76 1.15
CA PRO A 164 1.96 -22.38 2.40
C PRO A 164 1.12 -23.64 2.64
N SER A 165 1.77 -24.78 2.82
CA SER A 165 1.10 -26.03 3.16
C SER A 165 0.40 -25.83 4.49
N PHE A 166 -0.93 -25.77 4.48
CA PHE A 166 -1.72 -25.82 5.71
C PHE A 166 -1.44 -27.16 6.37
N ARG A 167 -0.63 -27.17 7.44
CA ARG A 167 -0.61 -28.31 8.36
C ARG A 167 -1.99 -28.35 9.01
N ARG A 168 -2.82 -29.29 8.56
CA ARG A 168 -4.04 -29.68 9.27
C ARG A 168 -3.59 -30.26 10.60
N TYR A 169 -3.92 -29.58 11.70
CA TYR A 169 -3.95 -30.16 13.03
C TYR A 169 -5.34 -30.76 13.25
#